data_AF-A0A3D9HTL1-F1
#
_entry.id   AF-A0A3D9HTL1-F1
#
_cell.length_a   1.000
_cell.length_b   1.000
_cell.length_c   1.000
_cell.angle_alpha   90.00
_cell.angle_beta   90.00
_cell.angle_gamma   90.00
#
_symmetry.space_group_name_H-M   'P 1'
#
loop_
_entity.id
_entity.type
_entity.pdbx_description
1 polymer ?
#
loop_
_entity_poly.entity_id
_entity_poly.type
_entity_poly.pdbx_seq_one_letter_code
_entity_poly.pdbx_strand_id
1 'polypeptide(L)'
;MKLLGLLIPTFRKGTSVIVEEATCARGAIAENLFRYLDPNRKYKGMLYGSPKRGAKGLVVSLIKYKEASGETSIYCGVLIKEQLYAIEESRLTRA
;
A
#
# COMPACT_ATOMS: atom_id res chain seq x y z
N MET A 1 -7.43 9.65 -3.82
CA MET A 1 -8.32 10.58 -4.57
C MET A 1 -7.80 12.02 -4.48
N LYS A 2 -7.95 12.87 -5.52
CA LYS A 2 -7.65 14.32 -5.42
C LYS A 2 -8.94 15.11 -5.21
N LEU A 3 -9.05 15.88 -4.13
CA LEU A 3 -10.18 16.78 -3.86
C LEU A 3 -9.61 18.18 -3.63
N LEU A 4 -9.99 19.15 -4.47
CA LEU A 4 -9.48 20.53 -4.40
C LEU A 4 -7.93 20.62 -4.38
N GLY A 5 -7.25 19.76 -5.15
CA GLY A 5 -5.78 19.68 -5.20
C GLY A 5 -5.14 18.94 -4.01
N LEU A 6 -5.91 18.57 -2.99
CA LEU A 6 -5.43 17.76 -1.86
C LEU A 6 -5.56 16.28 -2.19
N LEU A 7 -4.47 15.53 -2.01
CA LEU A 7 -4.46 14.08 -2.11
C LEU A 7 -5.01 13.49 -0.81
N ILE A 8 -6.25 13.02 -0.85
CA ILE A 8 -6.98 12.45 0.29
C ILE A 8 -7.02 10.93 0.14
N PRO A 9 -6.70 10.17 1.21
CA PRO A 9 -6.84 8.72 1.22
C PRO A 9 -8.31 8.32 1.12
N THR A 10 -8.59 7.43 0.18
CA THR A 10 -9.86 6.77 -0.07
C THR A 10 -10.12 5.67 0.97
N PHE A 11 -9.05 5.02 1.46
CA PHE A 11 -9.13 3.98 2.48
C PHE A 11 -8.65 4.47 3.84
N ARG A 12 -9.11 3.81 4.90
CA ARG A 12 -8.65 4.01 6.27
C ARG A 12 -8.02 2.72 6.79
N LYS A 13 -7.18 2.83 7.82
CA LYS A 13 -6.73 1.65 8.58
C LYS A 13 -7.94 0.85 9.06
N GLY A 14 -7.88 -0.47 8.92
CA GLY A 14 -8.99 -1.38 9.20
C GLY A 14 -9.93 -1.61 8.01
N THR A 15 -9.72 -0.95 6.86
CA THR A 15 -10.56 -1.19 5.67
C THR A 15 -10.13 -2.49 4.97
N SER A 16 -11.09 -3.37 4.70
CA SER A 16 -10.89 -4.53 3.83
C SER A 16 -10.88 -4.10 2.36
N VAL A 17 -9.88 -4.56 1.62
CA VAL A 17 -9.65 -4.20 0.22
C VAL A 17 -9.40 -5.43 -0.64
N ILE A 18 -9.69 -5.31 -1.93
CA ILE A 18 -9.32 -6.26 -2.98
C ILE A 18 -8.25 -5.63 -3.86
N VAL A 19 -7.22 -6.42 -4.18
CA VAL A 19 -6.17 -6.05 -5.12
C VAL A 19 -6.73 -6.09 -6.54
N GLU A 20 -6.87 -4.93 -7.18
CA GLU A 20 -7.39 -4.83 -8.55
C GLU A 20 -6.31 -5.13 -9.59
N GLU A 21 -5.08 -4.68 -9.35
CA GLU A 21 -3.91 -4.96 -10.16
C GLU A 21 -2.85 -5.73 -9.37
N ALA A 22 -2.29 -6.79 -9.94
CA ALA A 22 -1.29 -7.65 -9.30
C ALA A 22 0.10 -7.01 -9.18
N THR A 23 0.16 -5.78 -8.68
CA THR A 23 1.37 -4.96 -8.62
C THR A 23 1.47 -4.24 -7.27
N CYS A 24 2.70 -4.02 -6.82
CA CYS A 24 3.01 -3.31 -5.58
C CYS A 24 4.39 -2.65 -5.68
N ALA A 25 4.75 -1.82 -4.71
CA ALA A 25 6.12 -1.35 -4.58
C ALA A 25 7.06 -2.55 -4.34
N ARG A 26 8.28 -2.47 -4.88
CA ARG A 26 9.30 -3.53 -4.79
C ARG A 26 10.70 -2.97 -4.54
N GLY A 27 11.62 -3.84 -4.13
CA GLY A 27 13.03 -3.52 -3.89
C GLY A 27 13.22 -2.38 -2.89
N ALA A 28 14.13 -1.47 -3.21
CA ALA A 28 14.47 -0.33 -2.35
C ALA A 28 13.27 0.59 -2.04
N ILE A 29 12.32 0.73 -2.97
CA ILE A 29 11.12 1.53 -2.74
C ILE A 29 10.25 0.87 -1.66
N ALA A 30 10.02 -0.43 -1.76
CA ALA A 30 9.27 -1.18 -0.75
C ALA A 30 9.95 -1.12 0.61
N GLU A 31 11.27 -1.28 0.65
CA GLU A 31 12.04 -1.19 1.90
C GLU A 31 11.85 0.17 2.57
N ASN A 32 11.96 1.25 1.80
CA ASN A 32 11.74 2.61 2.30
C ASN A 32 10.30 2.81 2.79
N LEU A 33 9.31 2.36 2.03
CA LEU A 33 7.90 2.45 2.43
C LEU A 33 7.63 1.67 3.73
N PHE A 34 8.21 0.49 3.91
CA PHE A 34 8.00 -0.31 5.12
C PHE A 34 8.54 0.33 6.39
N ARG A 35 9.57 1.20 6.31
CA ARG A 35 10.04 1.99 7.46
C ARG A 35 8.95 2.88 8.06
N TYR A 36 7.98 3.28 7.24
CA TYR A 36 6.85 4.11 7.68
C TYR A 36 5.55 3.32 7.84
N LEU A 37 5.30 2.35 6.96
CA LEU A 37 4.09 1.54 6.99
C LEU A 37 4.09 0.54 8.15
N ASP A 38 5.27 0.07 8.59
CA ASP A 38 5.42 -0.84 9.71
C ASP A 38 6.74 -0.59 10.46
N PRO A 39 6.85 0.54 11.18
CA PRO A 39 8.12 0.97 11.82
C PRO A 39 8.62 -0.04 12.85
N ASN A 40 7.70 -0.78 13.49
CA ASN A 40 8.02 -1.79 14.49
C ASN A 40 8.27 -3.19 13.90
N ARG A 41 8.25 -3.33 12.57
CA ARG A 41 8.44 -4.60 11.85
C ARG A 41 7.55 -5.72 12.38
N LYS A 42 6.29 -5.40 12.67
CA LYS A 42 5.31 -6.35 13.20
C LYS A 42 4.95 -7.43 12.16
N TYR A 43 5.02 -7.09 10.87
CA TYR A 43 4.62 -7.94 9.76
C TYR A 43 5.80 -8.28 8.85
N LYS A 44 5.69 -9.41 8.14
CA LYS A 44 6.68 -9.79 7.12
C LYS A 44 6.46 -8.96 5.85
N GLY A 45 7.22 -7.87 5.71
CA GLY A 45 7.24 -7.03 4.52
C GLY A 45 7.70 -7.79 3.28
N MET A 46 6.92 -7.72 2.21
CA MET A 46 7.24 -8.37 0.94
C MET A 46 7.98 -7.41 -0.01
N LEU A 47 9.29 -7.60 -0.15
CA LEU A 47 10.14 -6.72 -0.97
C LEU A 47 10.10 -7.03 -2.47
N TYR A 48 9.96 -8.30 -2.86
CA TYR A 48 10.10 -8.73 -4.26
C TYR A 48 8.89 -9.50 -4.79
N GLY A 49 8.02 -10.00 -3.91
CA GLY A 49 6.78 -10.65 -4.31
C GLY A 49 5.71 -9.65 -4.73
N SER A 50 4.72 -10.12 -5.46
CA SER A 50 3.53 -9.33 -5.83
C SER A 50 2.26 -10.06 -5.39
N PRO A 51 1.24 -9.33 -4.91
CA PRO A 51 -0.02 -9.95 -4.54
C PRO A 51 -0.76 -10.41 -5.80
N LYS A 52 -1.57 -11.47 -5.66
CA LYS A 52 -2.44 -11.91 -6.76
C LYS A 52 -3.55 -10.89 -6.96
N ARG A 53 -3.95 -10.64 -8.22
CA ARG A 53 -5.20 -9.94 -8.52
C ARG A 53 -6.38 -10.68 -7.87
N GLY A 54 -7.31 -9.93 -7.30
CA GLY A 54 -8.43 -10.46 -6.53
C GLY A 54 -8.09 -10.86 -5.09
N ALA A 55 -6.82 -10.76 -4.67
CA ALA A 55 -6.45 -11.06 -3.29
C ALA A 55 -7.14 -10.07 -2.34
N LYS A 56 -7.78 -10.61 -1.29
CA LYS A 56 -8.36 -9.82 -0.20
C LYS A 56 -7.31 -9.55 0.86
N GLY A 57 -7.28 -8.33 1.36
CA GLY A 57 -6.38 -7.90 2.42
C GLY A 57 -6.99 -6.84 3.32
N LEU A 58 -6.26 -6.50 4.38
CA LEU A 58 -6.63 -5.47 5.34
C LEU A 58 -5.62 -4.32 5.28
N VAL A 59 -6.11 -3.09 5.14
CA VAL A 59 -5.25 -1.90 5.27
C VAL A 59 -4.84 -1.75 6.73
N VAL A 60 -3.56 -1.92 7.03
CA VAL A 60 -3.02 -1.78 8.40
C VAL A 60 -2.32 -0.45 8.65
N SER A 61 -1.92 0.23 7.58
CA SER A 61 -1.27 1.54 7.60
C SER A 61 -1.34 2.21 6.23
N LEU A 62 -1.02 3.50 6.20
CA LEU A 62 -1.04 4.29 4.98
C LEU A 62 -0.07 5.47 5.08
N ILE A 63 0.52 5.84 3.95
CA ILE A 63 1.48 6.93 3.82
C ILE A 63 1.25 7.68 2.52
N LYS A 64 1.39 9.01 2.57
CA LYS A 64 1.56 9.84 1.38
C LYS A 64 3.05 9.85 1.04
N TYR A 65 3.41 9.31 -0.12
CA TYR A 65 4.79 9.16 -0.56
C TYR A 65 5.04 9.96 -1.82
N LYS A 66 6.17 10.68 -1.86
CA LYS A 66 6.65 11.38 -3.04
C LYS A 66 7.74 10.54 -3.70
N GLU A 67 7.47 10.08 -4.91
CA GLU A 67 8.41 9.31 -5.70
C GLU A 67 9.55 10.18 -6.22
N ALA A 68 10.64 9.55 -6.66
CA ALA A 68 11.80 10.24 -7.23
C ALA A 68 11.45 11.03 -8.50
N SER A 69 10.40 10.60 -9.24
CA SER A 69 9.84 11.31 -10.39
C SER A 69 9.17 12.65 -10.02
N GLY A 70 8.95 12.90 -8.73
CA GLY A 70 8.22 14.06 -8.23
C GLY A 70 6.72 13.82 -8.05
N GLU A 71 6.19 12.71 -8.55
CA GLU A 71 4.80 12.32 -8.36
C GLU A 71 4.52 11.96 -6.89
N THR A 72 3.32 12.28 -6.43
CA THR A 72 2.90 11.99 -5.06
C THR A 72 1.68 11.09 -5.07
N SER A 73 1.83 9.94 -4.44
CA SER A 73 0.82 8.87 -4.38
C SER A 73 0.57 8.45 -2.93
N ILE A 74 -0.58 7.85 -2.67
CA ILE A 74 -0.88 7.23 -1.37
C ILE A 74 -0.56 5.76 -1.49
N TYR A 75 0.26 5.25 -0.59
CA TYR A 75 0.51 3.83 -0.44
C TYR A 75 -0.19 3.32 0.81
N CYS A 76 -0.84 2.17 0.68
CA CYS A 76 -1.41 1.41 1.77
C CYS A 76 -0.48 0.25 2.10
N GLY A 77 -0.23 0.04 3.40
CA GLY A 77 0.25 -1.23 3.91
C GLY A 77 -0.92 -2.19 3.96
N VAL A 78 -0.97 -3.14 3.04
CA VAL A 78 -2.05 -4.13 2.93
C VAL A 78 -1.54 -5.47 3.43
N LEU A 79 -2.14 -5.97 4.50
CA LEU A 79 -1.87 -7.29 5.05
C LEU A 79 -2.71 -8.32 4.29
N ILE A 80 -2.04 -9.23 3.58
CA ILE A 80 -2.66 -10.35 2.87
C ILE A 80 -2.10 -11.62 3.48
N LYS A 81 -2.97 -12.39 4.16
CA LYS A 81 -2.55 -13.48 5.06
C LYS A 81 -1.59 -12.95 6.13
N GLU A 82 -0.31 -13.26 6.03
CA GLU A 82 0.73 -12.88 7.00
C GLU A 82 1.81 -11.95 6.40
N GLN A 83 1.59 -11.51 5.15
CA GLN A 83 2.57 -10.73 4.40
C GLN A 83 2.06 -9.31 4.19
N LEU A 84 2.94 -8.35 4.46
CA LEU A 84 2.66 -6.93 4.26
C LEU A 84 3.14 -6.50 2.88
N TYR A 85 2.23 -5.95 2.09
CA TYR A 85 2.53 -5.36 0.79
C TYR A 85 2.33 -3.85 0.86
N ALA A 86 3.23 -3.09 0.22
CA ALA A 86 3.05 -1.67 0.01
C ALA A 86 2.39 -1.46 -1.36
N ILE A 87 1.08 -1.22 -1.37
CA ILE A 87 0.27 -1.13 -2.59
C ILE A 87 -0.23 0.31 -2.74
N GLU A 88 -0.07 0.88 -3.93
CA GLU A 88 -0.63 2.19 -4.25
C GLU A 88 -2.16 2.14 -4.17
N GLU A 89 -2.77 3.16 -3.56
CA GLU A 89 -4.21 3.21 -3.28
C GLU A 89 -5.07 3.04 -4.54
N SER A 90 -4.61 3.56 -5.69
CA SER A 90 -5.29 3.47 -6.99
C SER A 90 -5.47 2.04 -7.50
N ARG A 91 -4.73 1.07 -6.95
CA ARG A 91 -4.73 -0.35 -7.35
C ARG A 91 -5.57 -1.24 -6.43
N LEU A 92 -6.35 -0.61 -5.56
CA LEU A 92 -7.19 -1.25 -4.56
C LEU A 92 -8.64 -0.84 -4.76
N THR A 93 -9.55 -1.78 -4.50
CA THR A 93 -10.98 -1.51 -4.39
C THR A 93 -11.54 -2.00 -3.06
N ARG A 94 -12.73 -1.55 -2.67
CA ARG A 94 -13.39 -2.04 -1.44
C ARG A 94 -13.78 -3.50 -1.62
N ALA A 95 -13.56 -4.30 -0.57
CA ALA A 95 -13.85 -5.73 -0.56
C ALA A 95 -15.33 -6.08 -0.36
#